data_AF-A0AA86RHJ9-F1
#
_entry.id   AF-A0AA86RHJ9-F1
#
_cell.length_a   1.000
_cell.length_b   1.000
_cell.length_c   1.000
_cell.angle_alpha   90.00
_cell.angle_beta   90.00
_cell.angle_gamma   90.00
#
_symmetry.space_group_name_H-M   'P 1'
#
loop_
_entity.id
_entity.type
_entity.pdbx_description
1 polymer ?
#
loop_
_entity_poly.entity_id
_entity_poly.type
_entity_poly.pdbx_seq_one_letter_code
_entity_poly.pdbx_strand_id
1 'polypeptide(L)'
;MSKCNCYVIPNIMSRLTELEQKQKQTNKPNNEKLIKELDQREQALNERLERNNQKTQQLNELASKLVEEMKLLDEVKAPESNAQLEEQQKTIQNMDKLFKTTTNFFAQMYNGVKPYYNLPELTDVDKPTAILSGLEHIIRGVGEMAAQLSGQE
;
A
#
# COMPACT_ATOMS: atom_id res chain seq x y z
N MET A 1 39.98 -6.96 94.45
CA MET A 1 38.76 -7.80 94.50
C MET A 1 37.82 -7.36 93.40
N SER A 2 37.53 -8.27 92.48
CA SER A 2 36.79 -8.07 91.24
C SER A 2 35.41 -7.45 91.48
N LYS A 3 35.19 -6.26 90.91
CA LYS A 3 33.85 -5.70 90.80
C LYS A 3 33.08 -6.55 89.78
N CYS A 4 32.06 -7.26 90.27
CA CYS A 4 31.17 -8.10 89.48
C CYS A 4 30.62 -7.36 88.25
N ASN A 5 30.78 -7.95 87.06
CA ASN A 5 30.25 -7.54 85.76
C ASN A 5 28.71 -7.68 85.65
N CYS A 6 27.96 -7.54 86.73
CA CYS A 6 26.53 -7.85 86.77
C CYS A 6 25.63 -6.73 86.19
N TYR A 7 26.16 -5.53 85.94
CA TYR A 7 25.38 -4.42 85.37
C TYR A 7 25.41 -4.35 83.83
N VAL A 8 26.40 -4.99 83.21
CA VAL A 8 26.64 -4.88 81.76
C VAL A 8 25.84 -5.94 81.00
N ILE A 9 25.59 -7.10 81.61
CA ILE A 9 24.86 -8.22 81.00
C ILE A 9 23.37 -7.92 80.74
N PRO A 10 22.59 -7.29 81.66
CA PRO A 10 21.17 -7.00 81.41
C PRO A 10 20.95 -6.01 80.26
N ASN A 11 21.84 -5.02 80.14
CA ASN A 11 21.74 -3.96 79.15
C ASN A 11 22.11 -4.46 77.74
N ILE A 12 23.08 -5.39 77.65
CA ILE A 12 23.42 -6.06 76.38
C ILE A 12 22.29 -7.00 75.94
N MET A 13 21.71 -7.78 76.86
CA MET A 13 20.59 -8.67 76.54
C MET A 13 19.35 -7.91 76.08
N SER A 14 19.02 -6.78 76.72
CA SER A 14 17.89 -5.95 76.29
C SER A 14 18.12 -5.34 74.90
N ARG A 15 19.35 -4.87 74.61
CA ARG A 15 19.70 -4.34 73.27
C ARG A 15 19.71 -5.42 72.20
N LEU A 16 20.18 -6.63 72.49
CA LEU A 16 20.11 -7.76 71.57
C LEU A 16 18.67 -8.17 71.26
N THR A 17 17.81 -8.18 72.28
CA THR A 17 16.38 -8.51 72.11
C THR A 17 15.65 -7.46 71.27
N GLU A 18 15.93 -6.16 71.47
CA GLU A 18 15.40 -5.08 70.63
C GLU A 18 15.92 -5.15 69.19
N LEU A 19 17.20 -5.49 69.00
CA LEU A 19 17.78 -5.65 67.67
C LEU A 19 17.20 -6.86 66.94
N GLU A 20 17.00 -8.00 67.61
CA GLU A 20 16.32 -9.16 67.03
C GLU A 20 14.85 -8.88 66.71
N GLN A 21 14.12 -8.15 67.56
CA GLN A 21 12.74 -7.77 67.30
C GLN A 21 12.64 -6.80 66.12
N LYS A 22 13.52 -5.79 66.05
CA LYS A 22 13.61 -4.89 64.90
C LYS A 22 13.97 -5.66 63.64
N GLN A 23 14.91 -6.60 63.68
CA GLN A 23 15.30 -7.40 62.53
C GLN A 23 14.17 -8.34 62.05
N LYS A 24 13.44 -8.98 62.98
CA LYS A 24 12.26 -9.81 62.67
C LYS A 24 11.08 -8.99 62.12
N GLN A 25 10.89 -7.76 62.59
CA GLN A 25 9.85 -6.84 62.09
C GLN A 25 10.21 -6.18 60.77
N THR A 26 11.50 -5.96 60.47
CA THR A 26 11.93 -5.31 59.22
C THR A 26 12.02 -6.30 58.06
N ASN A 27 12.41 -7.56 58.32
CA ASN A 27 12.61 -8.56 57.27
C ASN A 27 11.34 -9.35 56.88
N LYS A 28 10.36 -9.53 57.77
CA LYS A 28 9.12 -10.26 57.46
C LYS A 28 8.19 -9.55 56.46
N PRO A 29 7.80 -8.27 56.65
CA PRO A 29 6.85 -7.62 55.75
C PRO A 29 7.47 -7.26 54.40
N ASN A 30 8.79 -7.14 54.32
CA ASN A 30 9.48 -6.82 53.06
C ASN A 30 9.60 -8.06 52.16
N ASN A 31 9.88 -9.24 52.72
CA ASN A 31 9.88 -10.49 51.97
C ASN A 31 8.47 -10.91 51.52
N GLU A 32 7.44 -10.74 52.35
CA GLU A 32 6.05 -11.05 51.94
C GLU A 32 5.55 -10.15 50.80
N LYS A 33 5.95 -8.88 50.77
CA LYS A 33 5.66 -7.98 49.64
C LYS A 33 6.42 -8.41 48.38
N LEU A 34 7.70 -8.74 48.50
CA LEU A 34 8.52 -9.20 47.37
C LEU A 34 7.98 -10.49 46.76
N ILE A 35 7.55 -11.44 47.60
CA ILE A 35 6.95 -12.71 47.16
C ILE A 35 5.65 -12.44 46.41
N LYS A 36 4.77 -11.57 46.93
CA LYS A 36 3.54 -11.19 46.22
C LYS A 36 3.81 -10.49 44.89
N GLU A 37 4.84 -9.64 44.81
CA GLU A 37 5.22 -8.98 43.55
C GLU A 37 5.80 -9.98 42.54
N LEU A 38 6.56 -10.99 43.00
CA LEU A 38 7.07 -12.07 42.16
C LEU A 38 5.92 -12.96 41.65
N ASP A 39 5.00 -13.37 42.52
CA ASP A 39 3.83 -14.17 42.13
C ASP A 39 2.95 -13.44 41.10
N GLN A 40 2.74 -12.13 41.28
CA GLN A 40 2.00 -11.31 40.32
C GLN A 40 2.71 -11.19 38.98
N ARG A 41 4.05 -11.08 38.98
CA ARG A 41 4.84 -11.04 37.74
C ARG A 41 4.85 -12.39 37.04
N GLU A 42 4.91 -13.49 37.79
CA GLU A 42 4.88 -14.84 37.24
C GLU A 42 3.53 -15.15 36.60
N GLN A 43 2.42 -14.76 37.24
CA GLN A 43 1.09 -14.83 36.65
C GLN A 43 1.00 -13.98 35.36
N ALA A 44 1.47 -12.73 35.39
CA ALA A 44 1.45 -11.87 34.21
C ALA A 44 2.33 -12.40 33.06
N LEU A 45 3.44 -13.08 33.36
CA LEU A 45 4.28 -13.74 32.37
C LEU A 45 3.58 -14.94 31.76
N ASN A 46 2.92 -15.78 32.57
CA ASN A 46 2.17 -16.93 32.08
C ASN A 46 1.01 -16.51 31.17
N GLU A 47 0.25 -15.48 31.55
CA GLU A 47 -0.81 -14.92 30.70
C GLU A 47 -0.29 -14.34 29.38
N ARG A 48 0.92 -13.76 29.39
CA ARG A 48 1.57 -13.26 28.16
C ARG A 48 2.04 -14.41 27.28
N LEU A 49 2.57 -15.48 27.88
CA LEU A 49 3.05 -16.66 27.18
C LEU A 49 1.88 -17.42 26.54
N GLU A 50 0.77 -17.57 27.24
CA GLU A 50 -0.45 -18.16 26.69
C GLU A 50 -1.03 -17.34 25.53
N ARG A 51 -1.10 -16.00 25.68
CA ARG A 51 -1.50 -15.12 24.58
C ARG A 51 -0.55 -15.19 23.39
N ASN A 52 0.75 -15.34 23.62
CA ASN A 52 1.72 -15.47 22.54
C ASN A 52 1.56 -16.80 21.79
N ASN A 53 1.33 -17.90 22.52
CA ASN A 53 1.03 -19.20 21.93
C ASN A 53 -0.25 -19.16 21.08
N GLN A 54 -1.31 -18.54 21.59
CA GLN A 54 -2.56 -18.35 20.82
C GLN A 54 -2.34 -17.52 19.56
N LYS A 55 -1.58 -16.41 19.64
CA LYS A 55 -1.23 -15.60 18.46
C LYS A 55 -0.38 -16.37 17.46
N THR A 56 0.54 -17.21 17.93
CA THR A 56 1.37 -18.05 17.06
C THR A 56 0.52 -19.09 16.33
N GLN A 57 -0.46 -19.70 17.00
CA GLN A 57 -1.43 -20.60 16.37
C GLN A 57 -2.27 -19.88 15.30
N GLN A 58 -2.80 -18.69 15.62
CA GLN A 58 -3.55 -17.87 14.65
C GLN A 58 -2.70 -17.45 13.45
N LEU A 59 -1.43 -17.11 13.65
CA LEU A 59 -0.51 -16.79 12.56
C LEU A 59 -0.24 -18.00 11.66
N ASN A 60 -0.07 -19.19 12.25
CA ASN A 60 0.11 -20.42 11.48
C ASN A 60 -1.14 -20.78 10.67
N GLU A 61 -2.34 -20.61 11.22
CA GLU A 61 -3.59 -20.79 10.50
C GLU A 61 -3.75 -19.80 9.35
N LEU A 62 -3.43 -18.52 9.57
CA LEU A 62 -3.46 -17.48 8.54
C LEU A 62 -2.41 -17.75 7.44
N ALA A 63 -1.21 -18.20 7.80
CA ALA A 63 -0.18 -18.58 6.85
C ALA A 63 -0.62 -19.77 5.99
N SER A 64 -1.27 -20.78 6.60
CA SER A 64 -1.82 -21.92 5.87
C SER A 64 -2.89 -21.49 4.87
N LYS A 65 -3.82 -20.61 5.28
CA LYS A 65 -4.84 -20.06 4.38
C LYS A 65 -4.23 -19.24 3.24
N LEU A 66 -3.19 -18.46 3.52
CA LEU A 66 -2.52 -17.66 2.50
C LEU A 66 -1.80 -18.53 1.46
N VAL A 67 -1.19 -19.65 1.89
CA VAL A 67 -0.59 -20.63 0.96
C VAL A 67 -1.66 -21.28 0.09
N GLU A 68 -2.82 -21.61 0.65
CA GLU A 68 -3.95 -22.19 -0.09
C GLU A 68 -4.52 -21.19 -1.12
N GLU A 69 -4.73 -19.93 -0.73
CA GLU A 69 -5.15 -18.84 -1.62
C GLU A 69 -4.12 -18.57 -2.73
N MET A 70 -2.82 -18.59 -2.42
CA MET A 70 -1.78 -18.46 -3.44
C MET A 70 -1.81 -19.63 -4.44
N LYS A 71 -2.08 -20.84 -3.97
CA LYS A 71 -2.21 -22.01 -4.84
C LYS A 71 -3.43 -21.91 -5.75
N LEU A 72 -4.57 -21.44 -5.23
CA LEU A 72 -5.76 -21.15 -6.03
C LEU A 72 -5.50 -20.04 -7.06
N LEU A 73 -4.75 -19.00 -6.70
CA LEU A 73 -4.35 -17.93 -7.64
C LEU A 73 -3.42 -18.44 -8.75
N ASP A 74 -2.50 -19.36 -8.45
CA ASP A 74 -1.64 -19.98 -9.45
C ASP A 74 -2.40 -21.00 -10.32
N GLU A 75 -3.47 -21.63 -9.81
CA GLU A 75 -4.41 -22.43 -10.61
C GLU A 75 -5.32 -21.56 -11.50
N VAL A 76 -5.66 -20.34 -11.06
CA VAL A 76 -6.42 -19.33 -11.83
C VAL A 76 -5.54 -18.56 -12.83
N LYS A 77 -4.21 -18.61 -12.70
CA LYS A 77 -3.28 -18.26 -13.80
C LYS A 77 -3.29 -19.33 -14.89
N ALA A 78 -4.46 -19.52 -15.50
CA ALA A 78 -4.59 -20.19 -16.77
C ALA A 78 -3.84 -19.38 -17.85
N PRO A 79 -3.18 -20.03 -18.81
CA PRO A 79 -2.41 -19.39 -19.90
C PRO A 79 -3.27 -18.56 -20.88
N GLU A 80 -4.59 -18.49 -20.70
CA GLU A 80 -5.50 -17.76 -21.58
C GLU A 80 -5.39 -16.23 -21.47
N SER A 81 -4.92 -15.71 -20.32
CA SER A 81 -4.76 -14.26 -20.13
C SER A 81 -3.66 -13.66 -21.02
N ASN A 82 -2.58 -14.38 -21.28
CA ASN A 82 -1.50 -13.89 -22.15
C ASN A 82 -1.91 -13.90 -23.63
N ALA A 83 -2.65 -14.91 -24.08
CA ALA A 83 -3.11 -14.97 -25.47
C ALA A 83 -4.14 -13.86 -25.78
N GLN A 84 -5.06 -13.59 -24.85
CA GLN A 84 -6.01 -12.48 -25.00
C GLN A 84 -5.31 -11.11 -24.94
N LEU A 85 -4.32 -10.93 -24.07
CA LEU A 85 -3.54 -9.69 -24.01
C LEU A 85 -2.71 -9.48 -25.28
N GLU A 86 -2.10 -10.53 -25.83
CA GLU A 86 -1.37 -10.47 -27.10
C GLU A 86 -2.31 -10.14 -28.28
N GLU A 87 -3.51 -10.73 -28.30
CA GLU A 87 -4.51 -10.45 -29.33
C GLU A 87 -5.04 -9.01 -29.24
N GLN A 88 -5.30 -8.52 -28.03
CA GLN A 88 -5.68 -7.12 -27.80
C GLN A 88 -4.55 -6.17 -28.19
N GLN A 89 -3.30 -6.48 -27.86
CA GLN A 89 -2.15 -5.65 -28.21
C GLN A 89 -1.91 -5.62 -29.73
N LYS A 90 -2.09 -6.76 -30.41
CA LYS A 90 -2.07 -6.83 -31.88
C LYS A 90 -3.20 -6.03 -32.51
N THR A 91 -4.39 -6.05 -31.92
CA THR A 91 -5.54 -5.25 -32.37
C THR A 91 -5.26 -3.75 -32.23
N ILE A 92 -4.71 -3.31 -31.10
CA ILE A 92 -4.33 -1.91 -30.88
C ILE A 92 -3.26 -1.47 -31.88
N GLN A 93 -2.23 -2.29 -32.13
CA GLN A 93 -1.20 -2.00 -33.13
C GLN A 93 -1.78 -1.91 -34.56
N ASN A 94 -2.74 -2.77 -34.90
CA ASN A 94 -3.41 -2.73 -36.20
C ASN A 94 -4.29 -1.48 -36.32
N MET A 95 -4.99 -1.07 -35.26
CA MET A 95 -5.75 0.17 -35.23
C MET A 95 -4.84 1.39 -35.39
N ASP A 96 -3.70 1.45 -34.69
CA ASP A 96 -2.73 2.56 -34.83
C ASP A 96 -2.19 2.65 -36.28
N LYS A 97 -1.88 1.51 -36.90
CA LYS A 97 -1.49 1.47 -38.33
C LYS A 97 -2.60 1.95 -39.25
N LEU A 98 -3.85 1.56 -39.01
CA LEU A 98 -5.00 2.02 -39.78
C LEU A 98 -5.16 3.54 -39.64
N PHE A 99 -5.16 4.08 -38.42
CA PHE A 99 -5.26 5.51 -38.18
C PHE A 99 -4.13 6.30 -38.86
N LYS A 100 -2.88 5.83 -38.78
CA LYS A 100 -1.75 6.46 -39.50
C LYS A 100 -1.95 6.43 -41.01
N THR A 101 -2.37 5.29 -41.56
CA THR A 101 -2.59 5.14 -43.01
C THR A 101 -3.71 6.07 -43.49
N THR A 102 -4.83 6.10 -42.77
CA THR A 102 -5.97 6.98 -43.08
C THR A 102 -5.61 8.45 -42.94
N THR A 103 -4.86 8.83 -41.90
CA THR A 103 -4.39 10.22 -41.69
C THR A 103 -3.48 10.66 -42.83
N ASN A 104 -2.53 9.81 -43.23
CA ASN A 104 -1.65 10.10 -44.37
C ASN A 104 -2.41 10.21 -45.69
N PHE A 105 -3.36 9.31 -45.94
CA PHE A 105 -4.19 9.36 -47.13
C PHE A 105 -5.05 10.63 -47.17
N PHE A 106 -5.65 10.99 -46.05
CA PHE A 106 -6.41 12.23 -45.92
C PHE A 106 -5.53 13.47 -46.15
N ALA A 107 -4.33 13.51 -45.56
CA ALA A 107 -3.40 14.62 -45.77
C ALA A 107 -3.01 14.79 -47.24
N GLN A 108 -2.79 13.69 -47.96
CA GLN A 108 -2.53 13.71 -49.41
C GLN A 108 -3.74 14.25 -50.19
N MET A 109 -4.94 13.75 -49.89
CA MET A 109 -6.18 14.23 -50.50
C MET A 109 -6.38 15.73 -50.23
N TYR A 110 -6.22 16.15 -48.97
CA TYR A 110 -6.37 17.53 -48.54
C TYR A 110 -5.41 18.46 -49.28
N ASN A 111 -4.12 18.10 -49.38
CA ASN A 111 -3.14 18.88 -50.14
C ASN A 111 -3.46 18.93 -51.63
N GLY A 112 -4.09 17.89 -52.18
CA GLY A 112 -4.57 17.87 -53.56
C GLY A 112 -5.73 18.83 -53.80
N VAL A 113 -6.67 18.97 -52.84
CA VAL A 113 -7.83 19.86 -52.97
C VAL A 113 -7.56 21.29 -52.50
N LYS A 114 -6.61 21.49 -51.58
CA LYS A 114 -6.19 22.78 -51.02
C LYS A 114 -6.10 23.92 -52.06
N PRO A 115 -5.43 23.78 -53.22
CA PRO A 115 -5.30 24.88 -54.18
C PRO A 115 -6.61 25.25 -54.89
N TYR A 116 -7.61 24.37 -54.93
CA TYR A 116 -8.88 24.63 -55.61
C TYR A 116 -9.89 25.35 -54.71
N TYR A 117 -9.78 25.17 -53.40
CA TYR A 117 -10.71 25.71 -52.41
C TYR A 117 -10.07 26.76 -51.49
N ASN A 118 -8.85 27.22 -51.79
CA ASN A 118 -8.06 28.15 -50.97
C ASN A 118 -8.01 27.75 -49.48
N LEU A 119 -7.81 26.47 -49.21
CA LEU A 119 -7.89 25.95 -47.84
C LEU A 119 -6.65 26.33 -47.02
N PRO A 120 -6.82 26.61 -45.71
CA PRO A 120 -5.70 26.89 -44.81
C PRO A 120 -4.78 25.66 -44.62
N GLU A 121 -3.61 25.88 -44.03
CA GLU A 121 -2.70 24.76 -43.72
C GLU A 121 -3.24 23.92 -42.56
N LEU A 122 -3.04 22.61 -42.64
CA LEU A 122 -3.34 21.70 -41.54
C LEU A 122 -2.23 21.76 -40.49
N THR A 123 -2.59 22.04 -39.25
CA THR A 123 -1.72 21.85 -38.08
C THR A 123 -1.75 20.40 -37.63
N ASP A 124 -0.61 19.89 -37.16
CA ASP A 124 -0.47 18.51 -36.65
C ASP A 124 -0.87 17.42 -37.67
N VAL A 125 -0.36 17.49 -38.90
CA VAL A 125 -0.67 16.56 -40.01
C VAL A 125 -0.53 15.08 -39.63
N ASP A 126 0.37 14.75 -38.70
CA ASP A 126 0.63 13.38 -38.25
C ASP A 126 -0.40 12.85 -37.23
N LYS A 127 -1.31 13.69 -36.73
CA LYS A 127 -2.33 13.30 -35.73
C LYS A 127 -3.67 13.02 -36.39
N PRO A 128 -4.45 12.03 -35.91
CA PRO A 128 -5.79 11.74 -36.43
C PRO A 128 -6.76 12.92 -36.34
N THR A 129 -6.53 13.84 -35.40
CA THR A 129 -7.32 15.08 -35.26
C THR A 129 -7.23 16.00 -36.47
N ALA A 130 -6.17 15.91 -37.27
CA ALA A 130 -6.00 16.69 -38.50
C ALA A 130 -7.09 16.37 -39.54
N ILE A 131 -7.67 15.17 -39.51
CA ILE A 131 -8.78 14.80 -40.38
C ILE A 131 -10.00 15.67 -40.08
N LEU A 132 -10.33 15.85 -38.80
CA LEU A 132 -11.51 16.61 -38.38
C LEU A 132 -11.36 18.10 -38.74
N SER A 133 -10.23 18.71 -38.42
CA SER A 133 -9.94 20.10 -38.79
C SER A 133 -9.89 20.27 -40.31
N GLY A 134 -9.37 19.29 -41.04
CA GLY A 134 -9.32 19.35 -42.51
C GLY A 134 -10.69 19.27 -43.15
N LEU A 135 -11.57 18.39 -42.64
CA LEU A 135 -12.95 18.30 -43.12
C LEU A 135 -13.72 19.60 -42.86
N GLU A 136 -13.55 20.20 -41.68
CA GLU A 136 -14.13 21.51 -41.36
C GLU A 136 -13.68 22.58 -42.37
N HIS A 137 -12.36 22.65 -42.64
CA HIS A 137 -11.82 23.59 -43.62
C HIS A 137 -12.40 23.37 -45.01
N ILE A 138 -12.52 22.12 -45.47
CA ILE A 138 -13.12 21.79 -46.77
C ILE A 138 -14.56 22.28 -46.83
N ILE A 139 -15.39 21.95 -45.83
CA ILE A 139 -16.81 22.34 -45.80
C ILE A 139 -16.93 23.87 -45.83
N ARG A 140 -16.10 24.57 -45.06
CA ARG A 140 -16.09 26.03 -45.03
C ARG A 140 -15.66 26.63 -46.38
N GLY A 141 -14.58 26.14 -46.98
CA GLY A 141 -14.11 26.61 -48.29
C GLY A 141 -15.11 26.35 -49.41
N VAL A 142 -15.82 25.22 -49.38
CA VAL A 142 -16.93 24.94 -50.30
C VAL A 142 -18.10 25.90 -50.08
N GLY A 143 -18.46 26.17 -48.82
CA GLY A 143 -19.51 27.11 -48.47
C GLY A 143 -19.21 28.55 -48.91
N GLU A 144 -17.97 29.01 -48.73
CA GLU A 144 -17.51 30.32 -49.16
C GLU A 144 -17.55 30.46 -50.69
N MET A 145 -17.13 29.43 -51.45
CA MET A 145 -17.28 29.44 -52.91
C MET A 145 -18.74 29.40 -53.36
N ALA A 146 -19.60 28.61 -52.69
CA ALA A 146 -21.02 28.56 -53.03
C ALA A 146 -21.71 29.91 -52.81
N ALA A 147 -21.35 30.65 -51.74
CA ALA A 147 -21.85 32.00 -51.46
C ALA A 147 -21.36 33.02 -52.50
N GLN A 148 -20.07 32.95 -52.90
CA GLN A 148 -19.52 33.79 -53.96
C GLN A 148 -20.22 33.56 -55.31
N LEU A 149 -20.60 32.31 -55.61
CA LEU A 149 -21.30 31.95 -56.84
C LEU A 149 -22.79 32.27 -56.81
N SER A 150 -23.42 32.30 -55.62
CA SER A 150 -24.85 32.62 -55.47
C SER A 150 -25.14 34.12 -55.39
N GLY A 151 -24.12 34.98 -55.28
CA GLY A 151 -24.27 36.44 -55.26
C GLY A 151 -24.94 36.97 -53.99
N GLN A 152 -24.97 36.19 -52.91
CA GLN A 152 -25.45 36.65 -51.60
C GLN A 152 -24.25 37.21 -50.80
N GLU A 153 -24.07 38.53 -50.87
CA GLU A 153 -23.35 39.31 -49.85
C GLU A 153 -24.22 39.53 -48.60
#